data_AF-A0A1W6K7V2-F1
#
_entry.id   AF-A0A1W6K7V2-F1
#
_cell.length_a   1.000
_cell.length_b   1.000
_cell.length_c   1.000
_cell.angle_alpha   90.00
_cell.angle_beta   90.00
_cell.angle_gamma   90.00
#
_symmetry.space_group_name_H-M   'P 1'
#
loop_
_entity.id
_entity.type
_entity.pdbx_description
1 polymer ?
#
loop_
_entity_poly.entity_id
_entity_poly.type
_entity_poly.pdbx_seq_one_letter_code
_entity_poly.pdbx_strand_id
1 'polypeptide(L)'
;MAHQSDLIAEDIQAYLKQHENKELLRLLTCGSVDDGKSTLIGRLLHDTKMIYEDHMASLKSDSAKMGTTGEKLDLALLVDGLQAEREQGITIDVAYRFFSTDKRKFIIADTPGHEQYTRNMATGASTAQVAILMIDARHGVLTQTRRHSYIASLLGIRHIVVAVNKMDLVDFSEERFNEIKDDYLAFANQLGLKDIRFVPLSALEGDNVVNRSENTPWFDGQPLMDILETVEVSHDKNLEHFRFPVQYVTRPNLNFRGFCGTIASGVVHPGDKVMALPSRRTSAIKDIVTFDGNLEEAYIDQAVTLTLTDEIDVSRGDMLVKAEDEPEVGNRFTANIVWMTDGPLETGRLYDIKLGPTFTSATVKKIHHQTDVNTLEKNDNPSALQLNEIGLCELTLSQPIAFDAYQRNHATGSFIVIDRLTNVTIGAGMIAGTAGTVESLDPVTSEERERRLAQKPAIIACNGKQATALALAVERALFDQGKTSVVLSEDNAGNAEDRRRAAQVVSAHGLIAIAVNLGADVASASVSADNDKEITEAVTSLIQDLMRHKRV
;
A
#
# COMPACT_ATOMS: atom_id res chain seq x y z
N MET A 1 30.31 -25.78 -22.16
CA MET A 1 30.01 -25.92 -23.60
C MET A 1 29.75 -27.36 -24.07
N ALA A 2 29.74 -28.39 -23.20
CA ALA A 2 29.58 -29.79 -23.67
C ALA A 2 28.16 -30.38 -23.48
N HIS A 3 27.26 -29.73 -22.74
CA HIS A 3 25.92 -30.26 -22.45
C HIS A 3 24.74 -29.52 -23.13
N GLN A 4 25.01 -28.42 -23.84
CA GLN A 4 23.98 -27.64 -24.55
C GLN A 4 23.69 -28.15 -25.98
N SER A 5 24.55 -29.03 -26.55
CA SER A 5 24.42 -29.47 -27.95
C SER A 5 23.37 -30.56 -28.18
N ASP A 6 23.13 -31.41 -27.19
CA ASP A 6 22.45 -32.69 -27.46
C ASP A 6 20.92 -32.53 -27.56
N LEU A 7 20.32 -31.63 -26.77
CA LEU A 7 18.89 -31.31 -26.84
C LEU A 7 18.49 -30.48 -28.07
N ILE A 8 19.40 -29.61 -28.55
CA ILE A 8 19.17 -28.81 -29.77
C ILE A 8 19.18 -29.71 -31.01
N ALA A 9 19.93 -30.81 -30.98
CA ALA A 9 20.06 -31.75 -32.09
C ALA A 9 18.88 -32.73 -32.19
N GLU A 10 18.22 -33.07 -31.08
CA GLU A 10 17.23 -34.15 -31.04
C GLU A 10 15.76 -33.67 -31.04
N ASP A 11 15.39 -32.56 -30.38
CA ASP A 11 13.99 -32.08 -30.37
C ASP A 11 13.88 -30.56 -30.12
N ILE A 12 13.92 -29.80 -31.23
CA ILE A 12 13.77 -28.33 -31.22
C ILE A 12 12.39 -27.90 -30.71
N GLN A 13 11.33 -28.69 -30.90
CA GLN A 13 9.99 -28.32 -30.43
C GLN A 13 9.87 -28.46 -28.91
N ALA A 14 10.43 -29.53 -28.33
CA ALA A 14 10.51 -29.66 -26.88
C ALA A 14 11.38 -28.55 -26.27
N TYR A 15 12.50 -28.21 -26.90
CA TYR A 15 13.36 -27.10 -26.48
C TYR A 15 12.63 -25.74 -26.52
N LEU A 16 11.94 -25.43 -27.62
CA LEU A 16 11.14 -24.20 -27.74
C LEU A 16 10.01 -24.14 -26.70
N LYS A 17 9.31 -25.26 -26.48
CA LYS A 17 8.23 -25.35 -25.48
C LYS A 17 8.74 -25.20 -24.04
N GLN A 18 9.93 -25.72 -23.75
CA GLN A 18 10.62 -25.52 -22.46
C GLN A 18 11.07 -24.06 -22.29
N HIS A 19 11.50 -23.40 -23.38
CA HIS A 19 11.87 -21.98 -23.36
C HIS A 19 10.67 -21.03 -23.24
N GLU A 20 9.54 -21.38 -23.86
CA GLU A 20 8.28 -20.63 -23.76
C GLU A 20 7.74 -20.65 -22.32
N ASN A 21 7.77 -21.82 -21.66
CA ASN A 21 7.17 -22.05 -20.34
C ASN A 21 8.14 -21.91 -19.15
N LYS A 22 9.24 -21.16 -19.28
CA LYS A 22 10.11 -20.88 -18.14
C LYS A 22 9.34 -20.14 -17.05
N GLU A 23 9.43 -20.64 -15.83
CA GLU A 23 8.83 -20.00 -14.67
C GLU A 23 9.44 -18.60 -14.47
N LEU A 24 8.61 -17.65 -14.04
CA LEU A 24 9.01 -16.27 -13.77
C LEU A 24 9.16 -16.06 -12.26
N LEU A 25 10.33 -15.61 -11.82
CA LEU A 25 10.58 -15.17 -10.45
C LEU A 25 10.69 -13.65 -10.39
N ARG A 26 9.90 -13.03 -9.51
CA ARG A 26 10.05 -11.61 -9.16
C ARG A 26 10.82 -11.51 -7.86
N LEU A 27 11.94 -10.79 -7.89
CA LEU A 27 12.80 -10.62 -6.74
C LEU A 27 13.10 -9.14 -6.47
N LEU A 28 13.29 -8.85 -5.19
CA LEU A 28 13.54 -7.54 -4.64
C LEU A 28 14.96 -7.50 -4.08
N THR A 29 15.76 -6.48 -4.40
CA THR A 29 17.05 -6.23 -3.73
C THR A 29 16.91 -5.13 -2.70
N CYS A 30 17.28 -5.44 -1.46
CA CYS A 30 17.27 -4.51 -0.33
C CYS A 30 18.59 -4.58 0.45
N GLY A 31 18.87 -3.55 1.26
CA GLY A 31 20.12 -3.44 2.00
C GLY A 31 20.48 -1.97 2.21
N SER A 32 21.43 -1.72 3.11
CA SER A 32 21.91 -0.36 3.41
C SER A 32 22.51 0.33 2.19
N VAL A 33 22.67 1.65 2.29
CA VAL A 33 23.58 2.38 1.39
C VAL A 33 24.97 1.75 1.50
N ASP A 34 25.65 1.60 0.36
CA ASP A 34 26.96 0.95 0.22
C ASP A 34 27.04 -0.57 0.46
N ASP A 35 25.95 -1.28 0.75
CA ASP A 35 25.98 -2.75 0.89
C ASP A 35 26.26 -3.48 -0.44
N GLY A 36 26.35 -2.76 -1.56
CA GLY A 36 26.71 -3.31 -2.87
C GLY A 36 25.54 -3.91 -3.67
N LYS A 37 24.31 -3.42 -3.46
CA LYS A 37 23.09 -3.85 -4.20
C LYS A 37 23.27 -3.72 -5.72
N SER A 38 23.57 -2.51 -6.21
CA SER A 38 23.76 -2.24 -7.65
C SER A 38 24.93 -3.04 -8.22
N THR A 39 26.02 -3.21 -7.46
CA THR A 39 27.16 -4.05 -7.84
C THR A 39 26.74 -5.51 -8.03
N LEU A 40 25.94 -6.08 -7.12
CA LEU A 40 25.44 -7.45 -7.23
C LEU A 40 24.55 -7.62 -8.46
N ILE A 41 23.63 -6.68 -8.69
CA ILE A 41 22.76 -6.70 -9.87
C ILE A 41 23.60 -6.64 -11.15
N GLY A 42 24.54 -5.70 -11.23
CA GLY A 42 25.46 -5.57 -12.36
C GLY A 42 26.27 -6.86 -12.58
N ARG A 43 26.71 -7.51 -11.51
CA ARG A 43 27.42 -8.79 -11.58
C ARG A 43 26.54 -9.92 -12.09
N LEU A 44 25.31 -10.05 -11.60
CA LEU A 44 24.35 -11.04 -12.09
C LEU A 44 24.08 -10.84 -13.59
N LEU A 45 23.90 -9.60 -14.04
CA LEU A 45 23.68 -9.29 -15.45
C LEU A 45 24.90 -9.61 -16.33
N HIS A 46 26.10 -9.31 -15.83
CA HIS A 46 27.36 -9.60 -16.50
C HIS A 46 27.61 -11.12 -16.63
N ASP A 47 27.51 -11.85 -15.52
CA ASP A 47 27.87 -13.27 -15.46
C ASP A 47 26.82 -14.16 -16.14
N THR A 48 25.56 -13.71 -16.24
CA THR A 48 24.51 -14.39 -17.03
C THR A 48 24.58 -14.07 -18.54
N LYS A 49 25.62 -13.34 -18.98
CA LYS A 49 25.92 -13.03 -20.40
C LYS A 49 24.82 -12.29 -21.15
N MET A 50 24.01 -11.49 -20.45
CA MET A 50 22.91 -10.71 -21.05
C MET A 50 23.32 -9.30 -21.48
N ILE A 51 24.57 -8.90 -21.27
CA ILE A 51 25.09 -7.61 -21.73
C ILE A 51 25.74 -7.80 -23.09
N TYR A 52 25.16 -7.20 -24.14
CA TYR A 52 25.77 -7.14 -25.47
C TYR A 52 27.15 -6.46 -25.39
N GLU A 53 28.13 -6.96 -26.16
CA GLU A 53 29.54 -6.51 -26.11
C GLU A 53 29.70 -4.97 -26.25
N ASP A 54 28.79 -4.33 -26.99
CA ASP A 54 28.77 -2.88 -27.20
C ASP A 54 28.49 -2.08 -25.93
N HIS A 55 27.59 -2.56 -25.06
CA HIS A 55 27.31 -1.93 -23.76
C HIS A 55 28.48 -2.12 -22.77
N MET A 56 29.21 -3.24 -22.89
CA MET A 56 30.43 -3.46 -22.10
C MET A 56 31.56 -2.50 -22.48
N ALA A 57 31.65 -2.10 -23.75
CA ALA A 57 32.63 -1.13 -24.22
C ALA A 57 32.34 0.29 -23.69
N SER A 58 31.07 0.71 -23.67
CA SER A 58 30.68 2.01 -23.09
C SER A 58 30.95 2.06 -21.59
N LEU A 59 30.65 0.97 -20.86
CA LEU A 59 30.93 0.87 -19.41
C LEU A 59 32.42 0.96 -19.08
N LYS A 60 33.28 0.31 -19.85
CA LYS A 60 34.74 0.46 -19.67
C LYS A 60 35.16 1.92 -19.79
N SER A 61 34.56 2.66 -20.72
CA SER A 61 34.86 4.08 -20.93
C SER A 61 34.31 4.98 -19.82
N ASP A 62 33.14 4.65 -19.27
CA ASP A 62 32.48 5.42 -18.22
C ASP A 62 33.07 5.13 -16.84
N SER A 63 33.38 3.86 -16.56
CA SER A 63 34.11 3.43 -15.35
C SER A 63 35.48 4.10 -15.26
N ALA A 64 36.17 4.32 -16.38
CA ALA A 64 37.45 5.03 -16.41
C ALA A 64 37.33 6.56 -16.16
N LYS A 65 36.14 7.15 -16.37
CA LYS A 65 35.89 8.59 -16.18
C LYS A 65 35.25 8.93 -14.84
N MET A 66 34.36 8.07 -14.35
CA MET A 66 33.46 8.36 -13.21
C MET A 66 33.31 7.18 -12.23
N GLY A 67 34.07 6.08 -12.40
CA GLY A 67 33.93 4.88 -11.56
C GLY A 67 34.43 5.07 -10.12
N THR A 68 33.78 4.38 -9.19
CA THR A 68 34.12 4.36 -7.76
C THR A 68 35.09 3.23 -7.40
N THR A 69 35.25 2.23 -8.28
CA THR A 69 36.04 1.00 -8.07
C THR A 69 37.48 1.05 -8.62
N GLY A 70 38.01 2.23 -8.97
CA GLY A 70 39.38 2.39 -9.47
C GLY A 70 39.58 1.78 -10.87
N GLU A 71 40.65 1.00 -11.08
CA GLU A 71 40.95 0.34 -12.37
C GLU A 71 40.02 -0.85 -12.69
N LYS A 72 39.27 -1.35 -11.70
CA LYS A 72 38.28 -2.42 -11.90
C LYS A 72 36.97 -1.85 -12.45
N LEU A 73 36.29 -2.64 -13.29
CA LEU A 73 35.06 -2.25 -13.95
C LEU A 73 33.92 -2.02 -12.93
N ASP A 74 33.38 -0.80 -12.91
CA ASP A 74 32.29 -0.42 -12.02
C ASP A 74 30.95 -0.90 -12.59
N LEU A 75 30.53 -2.09 -12.13
CA LEU A 75 29.29 -2.73 -12.58
C LEU A 75 28.03 -2.02 -12.05
N ALA A 76 28.13 -1.11 -11.07
CA ALA A 76 26.97 -0.36 -10.58
C ALA A 76 26.44 0.62 -11.65
N LEU A 77 27.32 1.13 -12.52
CA LEU A 77 26.96 2.05 -13.62
C LEU A 77 26.02 1.44 -14.67
N LEU A 78 25.86 0.11 -14.70
CA LEU A 78 24.84 -0.59 -15.51
C LEU A 78 23.42 -0.34 -15.02
N VAL A 79 23.28 -0.13 -13.72
CA VAL A 79 22.01 -0.18 -13.00
C VAL A 79 21.48 1.23 -12.76
N ASP A 80 22.36 2.20 -12.51
CA ASP A 80 22.00 3.58 -12.21
C ASP A 80 21.55 4.33 -13.48
N GLY A 81 20.24 4.53 -13.60
CA GLY A 81 19.57 5.03 -14.81
C GLY A 81 19.45 6.55 -14.83
N LEU A 82 19.32 7.20 -13.67
CA LEU A 82 19.16 8.65 -13.57
C LEU A 82 20.51 9.36 -13.42
N GLN A 83 20.63 10.55 -14.02
CA GLN A 83 21.84 11.37 -13.84
C GLN A 83 22.07 11.75 -12.37
N ALA A 84 21.00 12.01 -11.62
CA ALA A 84 21.07 12.29 -10.19
C ALA A 84 21.54 11.07 -9.35
N GLU A 85 21.17 9.85 -9.76
CA GLU A 85 21.66 8.61 -9.12
C GLU A 85 23.17 8.48 -9.33
N ARG A 86 23.65 8.74 -10.55
CA ARG A 86 25.09 8.67 -10.90
C ARG A 86 25.93 9.73 -10.21
N GLU A 87 25.38 10.94 -10.03
CA GLU A 87 26.07 12.04 -9.33
C GLU A 87 26.18 11.79 -7.82
N GLN A 88 25.23 11.04 -7.24
CA GLN A 88 25.16 10.78 -5.79
C GLN A 88 25.60 9.37 -5.39
N GLY A 89 25.76 8.44 -6.33
CA GLY A 89 26.13 7.04 -6.07
C GLY A 89 25.06 6.25 -5.32
N ILE A 90 23.78 6.63 -5.43
CA ILE A 90 22.66 5.97 -4.74
C ILE A 90 21.50 5.69 -5.72
N THR A 91 20.80 4.57 -5.54
CA THR A 91 19.50 4.29 -6.19
C THR A 91 18.44 5.22 -5.59
N ILE A 92 17.60 5.84 -6.42
CA ILE A 92 16.56 6.80 -6.00
C ILE A 92 15.16 6.24 -6.29
N ASP A 93 14.93 5.65 -7.47
CA ASP A 93 13.64 5.09 -7.87
C ASP A 93 13.71 3.56 -8.07
N VAL A 94 12.57 2.90 -8.16
CA VAL A 94 12.53 1.45 -8.40
C VAL A 94 12.89 1.16 -9.86
N ALA A 95 14.05 0.57 -10.11
CA ALA A 95 14.45 0.14 -11.43
C ALA A 95 14.14 -1.35 -11.65
N TYR A 96 13.39 -1.68 -12.70
CA TYR A 96 13.12 -3.07 -13.07
C TYR A 96 14.14 -3.57 -14.10
N ARG A 97 14.80 -4.69 -13.78
CA ARG A 97 15.75 -5.37 -14.68
C ARG A 97 15.27 -6.78 -14.98
N PHE A 98 15.54 -7.23 -16.20
CA PHE A 98 15.09 -8.52 -16.70
C PHE A 98 16.31 -9.34 -17.09
N PHE A 99 16.37 -10.58 -16.61
CA PHE A 99 17.36 -11.54 -17.06
C PHE A 99 16.76 -12.94 -17.04
N SER A 100 17.44 -13.89 -17.67
CA SER A 100 17.00 -15.28 -17.68
C SER A 100 18.20 -16.20 -17.69
N THR A 101 18.06 -17.34 -17.04
CA THR A 101 18.97 -18.47 -17.20
C THR A 101 18.34 -19.53 -18.10
N ASP A 102 19.03 -20.65 -18.27
CA ASP A 102 18.50 -21.81 -18.97
C ASP A 102 17.25 -22.37 -18.27
N LYS A 103 17.11 -22.20 -16.95
CA LYS A 103 15.99 -22.75 -16.16
C LYS A 103 14.84 -21.78 -15.91
N ARG A 104 15.12 -20.49 -15.68
CA ARG A 104 14.11 -19.56 -15.13
C ARG A 104 14.26 -18.13 -15.67
N LYS A 105 13.15 -17.39 -15.73
CA LYS A 105 13.11 -15.95 -16.05
C LYS A 105 13.03 -15.16 -14.74
N PHE A 106 13.69 -14.01 -14.71
CA PHE A 106 13.81 -13.19 -13.50
C PHE A 106 13.47 -11.72 -13.77
N ILE A 107 12.75 -11.12 -12.83
CA ILE A 107 12.51 -9.68 -12.76
C ILE A 107 13.10 -9.20 -11.43
N ILE A 108 14.10 -8.33 -11.51
CA ILE A 108 14.71 -7.68 -10.34
C ILE A 108 14.09 -6.30 -10.19
N ALA A 109 13.52 -6.02 -9.02
CA ALA A 109 13.21 -4.67 -8.57
C ALA A 109 14.38 -4.16 -7.73
N ASP A 110 15.17 -3.23 -8.29
CA ASP A 110 16.20 -2.52 -7.53
C ASP A 110 15.55 -1.43 -6.71
N THR A 111 15.62 -1.54 -5.38
CA THR A 111 14.99 -0.57 -4.49
C THR A 111 16.02 0.27 -3.74
N PRO A 112 15.76 1.58 -3.59
CA PRO A 112 16.62 2.48 -2.84
C PRO A 112 16.73 2.03 -1.38
N GLY A 113 17.96 2.04 -0.84
CA GLY A 113 18.25 1.60 0.53
C GLY A 113 18.10 2.68 1.62
N HIS A 114 17.78 3.92 1.24
CA HIS A 114 17.76 5.05 2.15
C HIS A 114 16.37 5.27 2.77
N GLU A 115 16.36 5.80 4.01
CA GLU A 115 15.16 5.97 4.83
C GLU A 115 14.06 6.84 4.20
N GLN A 116 14.43 7.72 3.28
CA GLN A 116 13.46 8.59 2.59
C GLN A 116 12.63 7.85 1.53
N TYR A 117 12.94 6.58 1.25
CA TYR A 117 12.36 5.85 0.12
C TYR A 117 11.60 4.57 0.51
N THR A 118 11.07 4.48 1.74
CA THR A 118 10.17 3.36 2.14
C THR A 118 9.03 3.16 1.16
N ARG A 119 8.42 4.24 0.64
CA ARG A 119 7.35 4.14 -0.37
C ARG A 119 7.80 3.40 -1.64
N ASN A 120 9.04 3.61 -2.07
CA ASN A 120 9.60 3.00 -3.28
C ASN A 120 9.88 1.53 -3.01
N MET A 121 10.48 1.21 -1.85
CA MET A 121 10.63 -0.17 -1.41
C MET A 121 9.28 -0.88 -1.33
N ALA A 122 8.27 -0.26 -0.71
CA ALA A 122 6.95 -0.87 -0.56
C ALA A 122 6.29 -1.15 -1.92
N THR A 123 6.47 -0.25 -2.88
CA THR A 123 5.99 -0.44 -4.26
C THR A 123 6.68 -1.63 -4.93
N GLY A 124 8.03 -1.70 -4.90
CA GLY A 124 8.79 -2.80 -5.50
C GLY A 124 8.51 -4.15 -4.81
N ALA A 125 8.44 -4.14 -3.48
CA ALA A 125 8.21 -5.31 -2.65
C ALA A 125 6.80 -5.90 -2.81
N SER A 126 5.80 -5.09 -3.14
CA SER A 126 4.39 -5.54 -3.28
C SER A 126 4.16 -6.63 -4.33
N THR A 127 5.10 -6.80 -5.27
CA THR A 127 5.01 -7.81 -6.34
C THR A 127 6.11 -8.86 -6.27
N ALA A 128 7.01 -8.73 -5.29
CA ALA A 128 8.17 -9.61 -5.14
C ALA A 128 7.78 -10.90 -4.40
N GLN A 129 8.40 -12.00 -4.82
CA GLN A 129 8.24 -13.32 -4.19
C GLN A 129 9.45 -13.65 -3.31
N VAL A 130 10.62 -13.12 -3.67
CA VAL A 130 11.88 -13.30 -2.94
C VAL A 130 12.49 -11.93 -2.65
N ALA A 131 13.01 -11.73 -1.44
CA ALA A 131 13.84 -10.58 -1.10
C ALA A 131 15.28 -11.00 -0.91
N ILE A 132 16.20 -10.41 -1.67
CA ILE A 132 17.65 -10.48 -1.44
C ILE A 132 18.03 -9.32 -0.53
N LEU A 133 18.38 -9.64 0.71
CA LEU A 133 18.83 -8.69 1.70
C LEU A 133 20.35 -8.68 1.77
N MET A 134 20.95 -7.63 1.23
CA MET A 134 22.38 -7.38 1.27
C MET A 134 22.80 -6.89 2.66
N ILE A 135 23.90 -7.42 3.18
CA ILE A 135 24.54 -6.99 4.42
C ILE A 135 26.05 -6.89 4.20
N ASP A 136 26.65 -5.73 4.42
CA ASP A 136 28.12 -5.58 4.41
C ASP A 136 28.74 -6.32 5.60
N ALA A 137 29.61 -7.30 5.32
CA ALA A 137 30.27 -8.13 6.33
C ALA A 137 31.08 -7.30 7.34
N ARG A 138 31.58 -6.12 6.97
CA ARG A 138 32.35 -5.24 7.87
C ARG A 138 31.47 -4.63 8.95
N HIS A 139 30.20 -4.35 8.64
CA HIS A 139 29.29 -3.65 9.54
C HIS A 139 28.28 -4.58 10.21
N GLY A 140 27.91 -5.68 9.56
CA GLY A 140 26.89 -6.61 10.07
C GLY A 140 25.49 -6.02 9.99
N VAL A 141 24.60 -6.46 10.89
CA VAL A 141 23.18 -6.07 10.86
C VAL A 141 22.98 -4.62 11.29
N LEU A 142 22.53 -3.78 10.36
CA LEU A 142 22.25 -2.36 10.61
C LEU A 142 20.74 -2.08 10.80
N THR A 143 20.42 -0.86 11.25
CA THR A 143 19.03 -0.37 11.35
C THR A 143 18.27 -0.48 10.02
N GLN A 144 18.94 -0.16 8.89
CA GLN A 144 18.34 -0.28 7.56
C GLN A 144 18.05 -1.75 7.18
N THR A 145 18.92 -2.69 7.58
CA THR A 145 18.70 -4.13 7.40
C THR A 145 17.42 -4.58 8.12
N ARG A 146 17.21 -4.10 9.35
CA ARG A 146 16.01 -4.38 10.16
C ARG A 146 14.75 -3.80 9.53
N ARG A 147 14.82 -2.54 9.12
CA ARG A 147 13.74 -1.83 8.41
C ARG A 147 13.29 -2.55 7.15
N HIS A 148 14.23 -2.91 6.27
CA HIS A 148 13.92 -3.59 5.02
C HIS A 148 13.29 -4.96 5.26
N SER A 149 13.80 -5.68 6.26
CA SER A 149 13.24 -6.97 6.67
C SER A 149 11.82 -6.82 7.22
N TYR A 150 11.53 -5.78 8.01
CA TYR A 150 10.19 -5.49 8.49
C TYR A 150 9.22 -5.19 7.35
N ILE A 151 9.61 -4.33 6.39
CA ILE A 151 8.77 -3.98 5.23
C ILE A 151 8.54 -5.22 4.34
N ALA A 152 9.57 -6.02 4.09
CA ALA A 152 9.45 -7.26 3.32
C ALA A 152 8.49 -8.25 3.99
N SER A 153 8.60 -8.41 5.31
CA SER A 153 7.68 -9.24 6.11
C SER A 153 6.26 -8.70 6.07
N LEU A 154 6.07 -7.39 6.20
CA LEU A 154 4.77 -6.74 6.19
C LEU A 154 4.05 -6.89 4.85
N LEU A 155 4.82 -6.85 3.75
CA LEU A 155 4.34 -7.07 2.38
C LEU A 155 4.28 -8.55 2.02
N GLY A 156 4.51 -9.45 2.98
CA GLY A 156 4.25 -10.87 2.82
C GLY A 156 5.26 -11.61 1.96
N ILE A 157 6.46 -11.06 1.76
CA ILE A 157 7.54 -11.79 1.08
C ILE A 157 7.98 -12.93 1.99
N ARG A 158 7.78 -14.17 1.53
CA ARG A 158 8.00 -15.39 2.32
C ARG A 158 9.44 -15.88 2.29
N HIS A 159 10.12 -15.69 1.16
CA HIS A 159 11.47 -16.18 0.92
C HIS A 159 12.47 -15.03 1.03
N ILE A 160 13.39 -15.14 1.98
CA ILE A 160 14.46 -14.15 2.17
C ILE A 160 15.81 -14.81 1.94
N VAL A 161 16.64 -14.19 1.12
CA VAL A 161 18.04 -14.55 0.92
C VAL A 161 18.91 -13.46 1.49
N VAL A 162 19.57 -13.73 2.60
CA VAL A 162 20.53 -12.84 3.23
C VAL A 162 21.89 -13.03 2.56
N ALA A 163 22.27 -12.06 1.73
CA ALA A 163 23.55 -12.01 1.05
C ALA A 163 24.55 -11.22 1.90
N VAL A 164 25.42 -11.94 2.61
CA VAL A 164 26.51 -11.33 3.39
C VAL A 164 27.63 -10.98 2.41
N ASN A 165 27.64 -9.72 1.99
CA ASN A 165 28.51 -9.20 0.94
C ASN A 165 29.84 -8.66 1.50
N LYS A 166 30.83 -8.46 0.62
CA LYS A 166 32.18 -7.96 0.93
C LYS A 166 32.97 -8.87 1.84
N MET A 167 32.75 -10.19 1.73
CA MET A 167 33.52 -11.19 2.47
C MET A 167 35.03 -11.13 2.15
N ASP A 168 35.39 -10.62 0.96
CA ASP A 168 36.78 -10.36 0.56
C ASP A 168 37.50 -9.35 1.45
N LEU A 169 36.77 -8.42 2.08
CA LEU A 169 37.34 -7.41 2.98
C LEU A 169 37.49 -7.89 4.43
N VAL A 170 36.98 -9.08 4.74
CA VAL A 170 37.08 -9.74 6.05
C VAL A 170 37.72 -11.12 5.91
N ASP A 171 38.59 -11.28 4.91
CA ASP A 171 39.37 -12.49 4.62
C ASP A 171 38.53 -13.78 4.56
N PHE A 172 37.27 -13.67 4.12
CA PHE A 172 36.31 -14.76 4.06
C PHE A 172 36.12 -15.53 5.38
N SER A 173 36.18 -14.81 6.52
CA SER A 173 36.05 -15.38 7.87
C SER A 173 34.69 -16.05 8.11
N GLU A 174 34.72 -17.35 8.45
CA GLU A 174 33.54 -18.13 8.86
C GLU A 174 32.92 -17.60 10.17
N GLU A 175 33.76 -17.22 11.14
CA GLU A 175 33.31 -16.69 12.43
C GLU A 175 32.49 -15.42 12.24
N ARG A 176 32.96 -14.49 11.41
CA ARG A 176 32.24 -13.24 11.12
C ARG A 176 30.92 -13.49 10.40
N PHE A 177 30.89 -14.45 9.48
CA PHE A 177 29.64 -14.83 8.80
C PHE A 177 28.61 -15.40 9.79
N ASN A 178 29.04 -16.28 10.70
CA ASN A 178 28.16 -16.90 11.69
C ASN A 178 27.63 -15.87 12.71
N GLU A 179 28.45 -14.90 13.14
CA GLU A 179 28.01 -13.78 13.98
C GLU A 179 26.85 -12.99 13.33
N ILE A 180 27.03 -12.58 12.07
CA ILE A 180 26.00 -11.83 11.32
C ILE A 180 24.74 -12.67 11.12
N LYS A 181 24.90 -13.97 10.85
CA LYS A 181 23.80 -14.90 10.68
C LYS A 181 22.97 -15.02 11.96
N ASP A 182 23.62 -15.20 13.11
CA ASP A 182 22.94 -15.35 14.40
C ASP A 182 22.22 -14.06 14.81
N ASP A 183 22.86 -12.90 14.62
CA ASP A 183 22.26 -11.59 14.85
C ASP A 183 21.00 -11.37 13.99
N TYR A 184 21.07 -11.74 12.71
CA TYR A 184 19.93 -11.59 11.82
C TYR A 184 18.80 -12.56 12.17
N LEU A 185 19.10 -13.82 12.48
CA LEU A 185 18.10 -14.81 12.89
C LEU A 185 17.37 -14.40 14.16
N ALA A 186 18.09 -13.85 15.15
CA ALA A 186 17.48 -13.34 16.39
C ALA A 186 16.44 -12.25 16.10
N PHE A 187 16.73 -11.35 15.17
CA PHE A 187 15.81 -10.31 14.72
C PHE A 187 14.65 -10.88 13.88
N ALA A 188 14.95 -11.73 12.89
CA ALA A 188 13.95 -12.25 11.95
C ALA A 188 12.90 -13.14 12.64
N ASN A 189 13.26 -13.83 13.72
CA ASN A 189 12.33 -14.58 14.56
C ASN A 189 11.23 -13.69 15.16
N GLN A 190 11.53 -12.43 15.49
CA GLN A 190 10.53 -11.48 16.01
C GLN A 190 9.49 -11.10 14.95
N LEU A 191 9.88 -11.14 13.67
CA LEU A 191 9.01 -10.84 12.53
C LEU A 191 8.18 -12.05 12.07
N GLY A 192 8.50 -13.26 12.55
CA GLY A 192 7.83 -14.49 12.11
C GLY A 192 8.25 -14.96 10.72
N LEU A 193 9.41 -14.53 10.23
CA LEU A 193 10.00 -14.97 8.96
C LEU A 193 10.47 -16.43 9.08
N LYS A 194 10.14 -17.26 8.08
CA LYS A 194 10.36 -18.72 8.16
C LYS A 194 11.41 -19.25 7.17
N ASP A 195 11.34 -18.87 5.90
CA ASP A 195 12.33 -19.31 4.89
C ASP A 195 13.40 -18.23 4.70
N ILE A 196 14.50 -18.40 5.43
CA ILE A 196 15.66 -17.50 5.39
C ILE A 196 16.89 -18.32 5.01
N ARG A 197 17.55 -17.93 3.92
CA ARG A 197 18.76 -18.56 3.41
C ARG A 197 19.92 -17.58 3.49
N PHE A 198 21.11 -18.04 3.82
CA PHE A 198 22.30 -17.18 3.96
C PHE A 198 23.34 -17.57 2.93
N VAL A 199 23.95 -16.57 2.30
CA VAL A 199 25.04 -16.76 1.32
C VAL A 199 26.18 -15.79 1.64
N PRO A 200 27.38 -16.27 1.98
CA PRO A 200 28.58 -15.43 2.04
C PRO A 200 29.04 -15.16 0.60
N LEU A 201 29.10 -13.91 0.18
CA LEU A 201 29.47 -13.56 -1.19
C LEU A 201 30.36 -12.32 -1.29
N SER A 202 31.00 -12.16 -2.44
CA SER A 202 31.59 -10.89 -2.87
C SER A 202 30.97 -10.50 -4.21
N ALA A 203 30.16 -9.45 -4.22
CA ALA A 203 29.55 -8.95 -5.45
C ALA A 203 30.59 -8.41 -6.45
N LEU A 204 31.73 -7.91 -5.94
CA LEU A 204 32.81 -7.36 -6.75
C LEU A 204 33.64 -8.47 -7.40
N GLU A 205 34.11 -9.44 -6.61
CA GLU A 205 34.97 -10.53 -7.09
C GLU A 205 34.17 -11.66 -7.75
N GLY A 206 32.90 -11.84 -7.37
CA GLY A 206 31.96 -12.84 -7.90
C GLY A 206 31.87 -14.13 -7.09
N ASP A 207 32.54 -14.21 -5.95
CA ASP A 207 32.48 -15.34 -5.02
C ASP A 207 31.03 -15.66 -4.61
N ASN A 208 30.59 -16.91 -4.81
CA ASN A 208 29.25 -17.42 -4.47
C ASN A 208 28.07 -16.66 -5.10
N VAL A 209 28.30 -15.83 -6.12
CA VAL A 209 27.22 -15.16 -6.87
C VAL A 209 26.60 -16.14 -7.87
N VAL A 210 27.37 -16.60 -8.85
CA VAL A 210 26.94 -17.62 -9.83
C VAL A 210 27.61 -18.96 -9.55
N ASN A 211 28.92 -18.96 -9.32
CA ASN A 211 29.70 -20.16 -9.07
C ASN A 211 30.12 -20.24 -7.60
N ARG A 212 30.32 -21.46 -7.10
CA ARG A 212 30.86 -21.68 -5.76
C ARG A 212 32.29 -21.14 -5.66
N SER A 213 32.58 -20.47 -4.56
CA SER A 213 33.88 -19.84 -4.29
C SER A 213 34.86 -20.83 -3.69
N GLU A 214 36.11 -20.80 -4.15
CA GLU A 214 37.23 -21.53 -3.55
C GLU A 214 37.72 -20.87 -2.24
N ASN A 215 37.42 -19.58 -2.04
CA ASN A 215 37.81 -18.81 -0.85
C ASN A 215 36.93 -19.11 0.37
N THR A 216 35.81 -19.80 0.19
CA THR A 216 34.88 -20.19 1.27
C THR A 216 34.70 -21.71 1.33
N PRO A 217 35.77 -22.50 1.55
CA PRO A 217 35.68 -23.96 1.56
C PRO A 217 34.80 -24.49 2.71
N TRP A 218 34.61 -23.68 3.75
CA TRP A 218 33.74 -23.95 4.90
C TRP A 218 32.24 -23.77 4.60
N PHE A 219 31.89 -23.07 3.51
CA PHE A 219 30.48 -22.83 3.16
C PHE A 219 29.95 -23.98 2.31
N ASP A 220 29.07 -24.78 2.90
CA ASP A 220 28.40 -25.92 2.25
C ASP A 220 27.08 -25.59 1.54
N GLY A 221 26.64 -24.33 1.63
CA GLY A 221 25.42 -23.88 0.98
C GLY A 221 25.56 -23.68 -0.53
N GLN A 222 24.43 -23.34 -1.16
CA GLN A 222 24.36 -23.06 -2.58
C GLN A 222 24.78 -21.61 -2.88
N PRO A 223 25.41 -21.35 -4.05
CA PRO A 223 25.56 -20.00 -4.58
C PRO A 223 24.22 -19.29 -4.74
N LEU A 224 24.24 -17.95 -4.78
CA LEU A 224 23.03 -17.13 -4.89
C LEU A 224 22.19 -17.51 -6.12
N MET A 225 22.80 -17.67 -7.30
CA MET A 225 22.08 -18.00 -8.53
C MET A 225 21.35 -19.35 -8.42
N ASP A 226 21.99 -20.37 -7.84
CA ASP A 226 21.39 -21.69 -7.64
C ASP A 226 20.17 -21.62 -6.71
N ILE A 227 20.22 -20.79 -5.66
CA ILE A 227 19.07 -20.54 -4.77
C ILE A 227 17.91 -19.91 -5.56
N LEU A 228 18.20 -18.90 -6.39
CA LEU A 228 17.17 -18.23 -7.20
C LEU A 228 16.56 -19.14 -8.27
N GLU A 229 17.34 -20.09 -8.81
CA GLU A 229 16.84 -21.10 -9.75
C GLU A 229 15.97 -22.17 -9.07
N THR A 230 16.24 -22.49 -7.81
CA THR A 230 15.62 -23.62 -7.09
C THR A 230 14.51 -23.23 -6.12
N VAL A 231 14.37 -21.95 -5.77
CA VAL A 231 13.31 -21.49 -4.86
C VAL A 231 11.92 -21.72 -5.46
N GLU A 232 11.14 -22.57 -4.80
CA GLU A 232 9.80 -22.97 -5.25
C GLU A 232 8.75 -21.97 -4.77
N VAL A 233 8.35 -21.03 -5.63
CA VAL A 233 7.32 -20.02 -5.32
C VAL A 233 5.91 -20.46 -5.74
N SER A 234 5.80 -21.55 -6.49
CA SER A 234 4.52 -22.13 -6.91
C SER A 234 3.73 -22.68 -5.71
N HIS A 235 4.42 -23.21 -4.70
CA HIS A 235 3.83 -23.70 -3.45
C HIS A 235 3.20 -22.59 -2.60
N ASP A 236 3.55 -21.32 -2.83
CA ASP A 236 2.96 -20.20 -2.11
C ASP A 236 1.57 -19.83 -2.58
N LYS A 237 1.19 -20.31 -3.77
CA LYS A 237 -0.12 -20.02 -4.37
C LYS A 237 -1.22 -20.65 -3.54
N ASN A 238 -2.17 -19.83 -3.11
CA ASN A 238 -3.34 -20.32 -2.40
C ASN A 238 -4.28 -21.02 -3.39
N LEU A 239 -4.30 -22.35 -3.38
CA LEU A 239 -5.19 -23.19 -4.21
C LEU A 239 -6.46 -23.63 -3.48
N GLU A 240 -6.57 -23.33 -2.19
CA GLU A 240 -7.67 -23.79 -1.34
C GLU A 240 -8.84 -22.80 -1.33
N HIS A 241 -8.55 -21.51 -1.10
CA HIS A 241 -9.57 -20.50 -0.85
C HIS A 241 -9.97 -19.81 -2.16
N PHE A 242 -11.07 -20.23 -2.77
CA PHE A 242 -11.52 -19.64 -4.04
C PHE A 242 -11.99 -18.20 -3.87
N ARG A 243 -11.33 -17.26 -4.56
CA ARG A 243 -11.69 -15.85 -4.66
C ARG A 243 -11.64 -15.43 -6.13
N PHE A 244 -12.78 -15.02 -6.66
CA PHE A 244 -12.88 -14.50 -8.01
C PHE A 244 -13.50 -13.10 -7.99
N PRO A 245 -12.66 -12.04 -7.94
CA PRO A 245 -13.13 -10.67 -8.02
C PRO A 245 -13.64 -10.38 -9.43
N VAL A 246 -14.91 -10.00 -9.54
CA VAL A 246 -15.52 -9.66 -10.83
C VAL A 246 -15.03 -8.30 -11.29
N GLN A 247 -14.27 -8.30 -12.38
CA GLN A 247 -13.68 -7.09 -12.97
C GLN A 247 -14.61 -6.48 -14.02
N TYR A 248 -15.37 -7.33 -14.73
CA TYR A 248 -16.25 -6.92 -15.81
C TYR A 248 -17.39 -7.92 -16.00
N VAL A 249 -18.54 -7.44 -16.49
CA VAL A 249 -19.70 -8.27 -16.82
C VAL A 249 -19.96 -8.17 -18.31
N THR A 250 -19.84 -9.28 -19.02
CA THR A 250 -20.00 -9.36 -20.47
C THR A 250 -21.37 -9.92 -20.82
N ARG A 251 -22.10 -9.21 -21.68
CA ARG A 251 -23.37 -9.65 -22.29
C ARG A 251 -23.36 -9.36 -23.79
N PRO A 252 -22.77 -10.26 -24.61
CA PRO A 252 -22.72 -10.07 -26.05
C PRO A 252 -24.08 -10.30 -26.72
N ASN A 253 -24.97 -11.08 -26.09
CA ASN A 253 -26.33 -11.33 -26.55
C ASN A 253 -27.24 -11.68 -25.35
N LEU A 254 -28.55 -11.86 -25.61
CA LEU A 254 -29.57 -12.11 -24.58
C LEU A 254 -29.37 -13.44 -23.83
N ASN A 255 -28.65 -14.41 -24.41
CA ASN A 255 -28.50 -15.76 -23.86
C ASN A 255 -27.13 -15.98 -23.19
N PHE A 256 -26.27 -14.97 -23.16
CA PHE A 256 -24.94 -15.07 -22.56
C PHE A 256 -24.71 -13.95 -21.55
N ARG A 257 -24.45 -14.34 -20.31
CA ARG A 257 -23.95 -13.48 -19.25
C ARG A 257 -22.71 -14.13 -18.65
N GLY A 258 -21.56 -13.50 -18.87
CA GLY A 258 -20.28 -13.95 -18.34
C GLY A 258 -19.70 -12.92 -17.37
N PHE A 259 -19.05 -13.41 -16.33
CA PHE A 259 -18.33 -12.61 -15.34
C PHE A 259 -16.84 -12.76 -15.57
N CYS A 260 -16.20 -11.70 -16.03
CA CYS A 260 -14.79 -11.69 -16.36
C CYS A 260 -13.96 -11.24 -15.16
N GLY A 261 -12.85 -11.92 -14.95
CA GLY A 261 -11.91 -11.59 -13.90
C GLY A 261 -10.68 -12.50 -13.96
N THR A 262 -9.71 -12.19 -13.12
CA THR A 262 -8.57 -13.07 -12.85
C THR A 262 -8.84 -13.80 -11.53
N ILE A 263 -8.65 -15.11 -11.50
CA ILE A 263 -8.79 -15.87 -10.24
C ILE A 263 -7.71 -15.39 -9.28
N ALA A 264 -8.14 -14.79 -8.16
CA ALA A 264 -7.24 -14.23 -7.16
C ALA A 264 -6.63 -15.31 -6.27
N SER A 265 -7.37 -16.39 -6.05
CA SER A 265 -6.93 -17.58 -5.33
C SER A 265 -7.92 -18.73 -5.52
N GLY A 266 -7.50 -19.92 -5.17
CA GLY A 266 -8.27 -21.16 -5.22
C GLY A 266 -8.37 -21.78 -6.60
N VAL A 267 -9.18 -22.82 -6.66
CA VAL A 267 -9.52 -23.56 -7.88
C VAL A 267 -11.03 -23.66 -8.01
N VAL A 268 -11.52 -23.61 -9.24
CA VAL A 268 -12.94 -23.73 -9.58
C VAL A 268 -13.15 -24.65 -10.78
N HIS A 269 -14.23 -25.41 -10.74
CA HIS A 269 -14.68 -26.32 -11.80
C HIS A 269 -16.13 -26.00 -12.22
N PRO A 270 -16.53 -26.33 -13.46
CA PRO A 270 -17.94 -26.43 -13.82
C PRO A 270 -18.70 -27.33 -12.83
N GLY A 271 -19.85 -26.86 -12.36
CA GLY A 271 -20.68 -27.52 -11.35
C GLY A 271 -20.42 -27.06 -9.91
N ASP A 272 -19.31 -26.37 -9.62
CA ASP A 272 -19.02 -25.89 -8.27
C ASP A 272 -20.07 -24.89 -7.79
N LYS A 273 -20.52 -25.05 -6.54
CA LYS A 273 -21.44 -24.10 -5.89
C LYS A 273 -20.68 -22.86 -5.45
N VAL A 274 -21.16 -21.71 -5.89
CA VAL A 274 -20.57 -20.40 -5.58
C VAL A 274 -21.58 -19.45 -4.97
N MET A 275 -21.06 -18.48 -4.22
CA MET A 275 -21.79 -17.39 -3.63
C MET A 275 -21.23 -16.06 -4.13
N ALA A 276 -22.11 -15.14 -4.51
CA ALA A 276 -21.74 -13.77 -4.81
C ALA A 276 -21.77 -12.92 -3.56
N LEU A 277 -20.68 -12.21 -3.28
CA LEU A 277 -20.57 -11.26 -2.18
C LEU A 277 -20.53 -9.82 -2.74
N PRO A 278 -21.19 -8.86 -2.07
CA PRO A 278 -21.78 -8.95 -0.72
C PRO A 278 -23.24 -9.45 -0.68
N SER A 279 -23.88 -9.74 -1.82
CA SER A 279 -25.33 -10.06 -1.89
C SER A 279 -25.72 -11.41 -1.26
N ARG A 280 -24.76 -12.31 -1.05
CA ARG A 280 -24.90 -13.68 -0.55
C ARG A 280 -25.83 -14.57 -1.37
N ARG A 281 -26.13 -14.19 -2.61
CA ARG A 281 -26.87 -15.05 -3.54
C ARG A 281 -25.99 -16.20 -4.01
N THR A 282 -26.55 -17.38 -4.08
CA THR A 282 -25.85 -18.60 -4.48
C THR A 282 -26.25 -19.03 -5.87
N SER A 283 -25.33 -19.67 -6.58
CA SER A 283 -25.55 -20.33 -7.87
C SER A 283 -24.49 -21.42 -8.06
N ALA A 284 -24.41 -22.04 -9.24
CA ALA A 284 -23.34 -22.93 -9.62
C ALA A 284 -22.62 -22.42 -10.87
N ILE A 285 -21.33 -22.74 -10.99
CA ILE A 285 -20.56 -22.47 -12.20
C ILE A 285 -21.10 -23.35 -13.31
N LYS A 286 -21.49 -22.75 -14.44
CA LYS A 286 -21.97 -23.49 -15.60
C LYS A 286 -20.81 -23.85 -16.53
N ASP A 287 -20.09 -22.84 -16.99
CA ASP A 287 -18.94 -22.97 -17.89
C ASP A 287 -17.84 -21.99 -17.50
N ILE A 288 -16.59 -22.41 -17.65
CA ILE A 288 -15.40 -21.58 -17.57
C ILE A 288 -14.94 -21.31 -19.00
N VAL A 289 -15.02 -20.06 -19.45
CA VAL A 289 -14.78 -19.67 -20.84
C VAL A 289 -13.50 -18.84 -20.95
N THR A 290 -12.65 -19.18 -21.92
CA THR A 290 -11.47 -18.41 -22.31
C THR A 290 -11.46 -18.13 -23.81
N PHE A 291 -10.46 -17.39 -24.30
CA PHE A 291 -10.29 -17.15 -25.73
C PHE A 291 -10.08 -18.46 -26.52
N ASP A 292 -9.33 -19.41 -25.95
CA ASP A 292 -8.97 -20.68 -26.58
C ASP A 292 -10.05 -21.77 -26.42
N GLY A 293 -11.17 -21.44 -25.77
CA GLY A 293 -12.29 -22.34 -25.54
C GLY A 293 -12.65 -22.49 -24.06
N ASN A 294 -13.52 -23.47 -23.78
CA ASN A 294 -13.95 -23.77 -22.42
C ASN A 294 -12.92 -24.64 -21.69
N LEU A 295 -12.75 -24.38 -20.39
CA LEU A 295 -11.85 -25.12 -19.51
C LEU A 295 -12.64 -26.02 -18.55
N GLU A 296 -12.05 -27.17 -18.21
CA GLU A 296 -12.59 -28.08 -17.19
C GLU A 296 -12.25 -27.65 -15.76
N GLU A 297 -11.18 -26.88 -15.60
CA GLU A 297 -10.76 -26.27 -14.34
C GLU A 297 -10.14 -24.91 -14.60
N ALA A 298 -10.22 -24.02 -13.61
CA ALA A 298 -9.41 -22.82 -13.58
C ALA A 298 -8.88 -22.53 -12.18
N TYR A 299 -7.69 -21.95 -12.14
CA TYR A 299 -6.95 -21.69 -10.91
C TYR A 299 -6.34 -20.28 -10.91
N ILE A 300 -5.77 -19.90 -9.76
CA ILE A 300 -5.10 -18.61 -9.52
C ILE A 300 -4.24 -18.11 -10.70
N ASP A 301 -4.28 -16.79 -10.92
CA ASP A 301 -3.63 -16.03 -12.01
C ASP A 301 -4.24 -16.23 -13.41
N GLN A 302 -5.17 -17.17 -13.61
CA GLN A 302 -5.84 -17.32 -14.89
C GLN A 302 -6.95 -16.27 -15.06
N ALA A 303 -6.91 -15.57 -16.19
CA ALA A 303 -7.98 -14.67 -16.62
C ALA A 303 -9.06 -15.48 -17.35
N VAL A 304 -10.25 -15.54 -16.76
CA VAL A 304 -11.35 -16.38 -17.25
C VAL A 304 -12.66 -15.61 -17.23
N THR A 305 -13.63 -16.12 -17.99
CA THR A 305 -15.03 -15.70 -17.91
C THR A 305 -15.85 -16.83 -17.33
N LEU A 306 -16.39 -16.62 -16.13
CA LEU A 306 -17.27 -17.58 -15.48
C LEU A 306 -18.71 -17.30 -15.88
N THR A 307 -19.45 -18.35 -16.25
CA THR A 307 -20.90 -18.28 -16.44
C THR A 307 -21.59 -19.04 -15.31
N LEU A 308 -22.79 -18.61 -14.93
CA LEU A 308 -23.56 -19.20 -13.83
C LEU A 308 -24.80 -19.92 -14.36
N THR A 309 -25.28 -20.90 -13.60
CA THR A 309 -26.53 -21.62 -13.91
C THR A 309 -27.77 -20.77 -13.70
N ASP A 310 -27.75 -19.90 -12.69
CA ASP A 310 -28.87 -19.07 -12.28
C ASP A 310 -28.58 -17.59 -12.58
N GLU A 311 -29.63 -16.84 -12.89
CA GLU A 311 -29.53 -15.40 -13.07
C GLU A 311 -29.49 -14.68 -11.71
N ILE A 312 -28.35 -14.75 -11.03
CA ILE A 312 -28.10 -13.94 -9.84
C ILE A 312 -27.56 -12.56 -10.21
N ASP A 313 -27.79 -11.58 -9.34
CA ASP A 313 -27.27 -10.23 -9.56
C ASP A 313 -25.83 -10.13 -9.06
N VAL A 314 -24.93 -9.84 -9.99
CA VAL A 314 -23.48 -9.77 -9.81
C VAL A 314 -22.96 -8.67 -10.73
N SER A 315 -22.18 -7.77 -10.16
CA SER A 315 -21.63 -6.58 -10.79
C SER A 315 -20.11 -6.49 -10.59
N ARG A 316 -19.48 -5.51 -11.26
CA ARG A 316 -18.06 -5.22 -11.04
C ARG A 316 -17.82 -4.81 -9.58
N GLY A 317 -16.80 -5.38 -8.96
CA GLY A 317 -16.48 -5.16 -7.55
C GLY A 317 -17.08 -6.21 -6.62
N ASP A 318 -18.03 -7.02 -7.10
CA ASP A 318 -18.48 -8.20 -6.38
C ASP A 318 -17.43 -9.31 -6.46
N MET A 319 -17.53 -10.27 -5.55
CA MET A 319 -16.61 -11.40 -5.50
C MET A 319 -17.41 -12.71 -5.49
N LEU A 320 -17.05 -13.63 -6.39
CA LEU A 320 -17.53 -15.00 -6.33
C LEU A 320 -16.60 -15.83 -5.45
N VAL A 321 -17.18 -16.56 -4.51
CA VAL A 321 -16.47 -17.42 -3.54
C VAL A 321 -17.15 -18.77 -3.43
N LYS A 322 -16.49 -19.77 -2.85
CA LYS A 322 -17.15 -21.02 -2.47
C LYS A 322 -18.05 -20.77 -1.26
N ALA A 323 -19.26 -21.33 -1.27
CA ALA A 323 -20.26 -21.07 -0.22
C ALA A 323 -19.84 -21.54 1.18
N GLU A 324 -18.89 -22.47 1.26
CA GLU A 324 -18.35 -23.06 2.49
C GLU A 324 -17.05 -22.38 2.99
N ASP A 325 -16.49 -21.46 2.20
CA ASP A 325 -15.27 -20.71 2.53
C ASP A 325 -15.50 -19.20 2.26
N GLU A 326 -16.29 -18.58 3.13
CA GLU A 326 -16.61 -17.15 3.04
C GLU A 326 -15.44 -16.30 3.59
N PRO A 327 -15.00 -15.25 2.87
CA PRO A 327 -14.18 -14.18 3.43
C PRO A 327 -14.98 -13.32 4.41
N GLU A 328 -14.33 -12.36 5.05
CA GLU A 328 -15.03 -11.39 5.89
C GLU A 328 -15.79 -10.39 5.01
N VAL A 329 -17.03 -10.06 5.40
CA VAL A 329 -17.84 -9.05 4.72
C VAL A 329 -18.21 -7.97 5.72
N GLY A 330 -17.77 -6.75 5.46
CA GLY A 330 -18.01 -5.64 6.36
C GLY A 330 -17.58 -4.31 5.77
N ASN A 331 -17.96 -3.24 6.46
CA ASN A 331 -17.52 -1.89 6.14
C ASN A 331 -16.47 -1.37 7.15
N ARG A 332 -15.96 -2.23 8.04
CA ARG A 332 -14.95 -1.86 9.04
C ARG A 332 -13.90 -2.93 9.14
N PHE A 333 -12.64 -2.52 9.03
CA PHE A 333 -11.50 -3.40 9.23
C PHE A 333 -10.30 -2.64 9.77
N THR A 334 -9.36 -3.37 10.34
CA THR A 334 -8.04 -2.86 10.70
C THR A 334 -7.05 -3.22 9.62
N ALA A 335 -6.15 -2.30 9.30
CA ALA A 335 -5.12 -2.49 8.29
C ALA A 335 -3.84 -1.76 8.65
N ASN A 336 -2.70 -2.36 8.34
CA ASN A 336 -1.42 -1.68 8.36
C ASN A 336 -1.34 -0.78 7.12
N ILE A 337 -1.25 0.52 7.31
CA ILE A 337 -1.13 1.50 6.22
C ILE A 337 0.32 1.98 6.15
N VAL A 338 0.91 1.91 4.97
CA VAL A 338 2.15 2.60 4.61
C VAL A 338 1.78 3.94 3.97
N TRP A 339 2.13 5.04 4.62
CA TRP A 339 1.81 6.39 4.14
C TRP A 339 2.88 6.93 3.18
N MET A 340 2.47 7.48 2.03
CA MET A 340 3.37 7.73 0.89
C MET A 340 3.44 9.19 0.42
N THR A 341 2.74 10.11 1.09
CA THR A 341 2.70 11.54 0.75
C THR A 341 3.15 12.43 1.91
N ASP A 342 3.62 13.63 1.59
CA ASP A 342 4.14 14.61 2.58
C ASP A 342 3.05 15.13 3.52
N GLY A 343 1.81 15.26 3.03
CA GLY A 343 0.69 15.69 3.86
C GLY A 343 0.30 14.58 4.84
N PRO A 344 0.15 14.84 6.15
CA PRO A 344 -0.13 13.80 7.12
C PRO A 344 -1.48 13.11 6.89
N LEU A 345 -1.57 11.83 7.27
CA LEU A 345 -2.84 11.12 7.36
C LEU A 345 -3.68 11.75 8.46
N GLU A 346 -4.90 12.18 8.12
CA GLU A 346 -5.83 12.81 9.05
C GLU A 346 -7.00 11.88 9.39
N THR A 347 -7.19 11.59 10.67
CA THR A 347 -8.35 10.81 11.16
C THR A 347 -9.66 11.56 10.93
N GLY A 348 -10.68 10.92 10.37
CA GLY A 348 -11.97 11.53 10.05
C GLY A 348 -12.09 12.11 8.63
N ARG A 349 -10.99 12.18 7.86
CA ARG A 349 -11.02 12.69 6.48
C ARG A 349 -11.51 11.57 5.56
N LEU A 350 -12.28 11.94 4.53
CA LEU A 350 -12.69 10.99 3.49
C LEU A 350 -11.56 10.79 2.48
N TYR A 351 -11.20 9.53 2.28
CA TYR A 351 -10.29 9.06 1.25
C TYR A 351 -11.03 8.10 0.32
N ASP A 352 -10.55 7.91 -0.90
CA ASP A 352 -11.02 6.79 -1.72
C ASP A 352 -10.08 5.61 -1.54
N ILE A 353 -10.63 4.41 -1.46
CA ILE A 353 -9.86 3.17 -1.38
C ILE A 353 -10.20 2.29 -2.56
N LYS A 354 -9.20 1.54 -3.01
CA LYS A 354 -9.36 0.55 -4.07
C LYS A 354 -8.79 -0.79 -3.62
N LEU A 355 -9.69 -1.78 -3.47
CA LEU A 355 -9.38 -3.17 -3.14
C LEU A 355 -9.73 -4.01 -4.37
N GLY A 356 -8.73 -4.47 -5.11
CA GLY A 356 -8.93 -5.16 -6.39
C GLY A 356 -9.81 -4.33 -7.36
N PRO A 357 -10.92 -4.88 -7.89
CA PRO A 357 -11.85 -4.15 -8.74
C PRO A 357 -12.82 -3.22 -7.98
N THR A 358 -12.90 -3.33 -6.65
CA THR A 358 -13.83 -2.60 -5.79
C THR A 358 -13.27 -1.22 -5.44
N PHE A 359 -14.09 -0.19 -5.64
CA PHE A 359 -13.76 1.20 -5.35
C PHE A 359 -14.81 1.77 -4.38
N THR A 360 -14.37 2.30 -3.24
CA THR A 360 -15.27 2.87 -2.23
C THR A 360 -14.58 4.01 -1.49
N SER A 361 -15.36 4.92 -0.91
CA SER A 361 -14.81 5.89 0.03
C SER A 361 -14.65 5.26 1.41
N ALA A 362 -13.64 5.72 2.13
CA ALA A 362 -13.29 5.30 3.48
C ALA A 362 -12.89 6.51 4.34
N THR A 363 -13.07 6.37 5.64
CA THR A 363 -12.56 7.29 6.65
C THR A 363 -11.68 6.51 7.62
N VAL A 364 -10.50 7.04 7.91
CA VAL A 364 -9.65 6.49 8.97
C VAL A 364 -10.21 6.98 10.30
N LYS A 365 -10.76 6.07 11.10
CA LYS A 365 -11.39 6.40 12.38
C LYS A 365 -10.35 6.61 13.47
N LYS A 366 -9.39 5.70 13.54
CA LYS A 366 -8.38 5.66 14.60
C LYS A 366 -7.07 5.09 14.07
N ILE A 367 -5.96 5.61 14.57
CA ILE A 367 -4.65 4.97 14.42
C ILE A 367 -4.36 4.29 15.76
N HIS A 368 -4.28 2.96 15.78
CA HIS A 368 -4.04 2.20 17.00
C HIS A 368 -2.61 2.36 17.50
N HIS A 369 -1.65 2.14 16.60
CA HIS A 369 -0.24 2.38 16.86
C HIS A 369 0.50 2.68 15.55
N GLN A 370 1.54 3.49 15.65
CA GLN A 370 2.56 3.64 14.63
C GLN A 370 3.74 2.75 15.00
N THR A 371 4.26 2.00 14.05
CA THR A 371 5.46 1.18 14.25
C THR A 371 6.66 1.95 13.75
N ASP A 372 7.63 2.16 14.63
CA ASP A 372 8.95 2.62 14.23
C ASP A 372 9.63 1.49 13.46
N VAL A 373 9.89 1.72 12.17
CA VAL A 373 10.47 0.71 11.29
C VAL A 373 11.93 0.39 11.61
N ASN A 374 12.61 1.27 12.36
CA ASN A 374 14.02 1.15 12.72
C ASN A 374 14.19 0.36 14.03
N THR A 375 13.30 0.57 15.01
CA THR A 375 13.37 -0.08 16.34
C THR A 375 12.33 -1.18 16.56
N LEU A 376 11.30 -1.26 15.71
CA LEU A 376 10.06 -2.05 15.91
C LEU A 376 9.23 -1.63 17.12
N GLU A 377 9.56 -0.52 17.77
CA GLU A 377 8.76 0.00 18.88
C GLU A 377 7.41 0.52 18.37
N LYS A 378 6.37 0.35 19.21
CA LYS A 378 5.02 0.78 18.90
C LYS A 378 4.71 2.03 19.68
N ASN A 379 4.42 3.11 18.95
CA ASN A 379 3.88 4.34 19.51
C ASN A 379 2.35 4.27 19.48
N ASP A 380 1.73 4.19 20.66
CA ASP A 380 0.29 4.01 20.79
C ASP A 380 -0.50 5.32 20.56
N ASN A 381 -1.61 5.21 19.83
CA ASN A 381 -2.56 6.28 19.53
C ASN A 381 -1.95 7.59 18.99
N PRO A 382 -1.13 7.55 17.91
CA PRO A 382 -0.63 8.77 17.29
C PRO A 382 -1.79 9.57 16.67
N SER A 383 -1.64 10.90 16.65
CA SER A 383 -2.66 11.81 16.08
C SER A 383 -2.69 11.81 14.54
N ALA A 384 -1.59 11.42 13.90
CA ALA A 384 -1.44 11.36 12.44
C ALA A 384 -0.31 10.39 12.04
N LEU A 385 -0.25 10.03 10.76
CA LEU A 385 0.92 9.38 10.13
C LEU A 385 1.59 10.34 9.15
N GLN A 386 2.90 10.48 9.24
CA GLN A 386 3.74 11.26 8.32
C GLN A 386 4.25 10.40 7.14
N LEU A 387 4.91 11.03 6.18
CA LEU A 387 5.54 10.35 5.04
C LEU A 387 6.43 9.19 5.51
N ASN A 388 6.30 8.02 4.85
CA ASN A 388 7.05 6.79 5.12
C ASN A 388 6.77 6.12 6.46
N GLU A 389 5.82 6.63 7.26
CA GLU A 389 5.40 5.98 8.48
C GLU A 389 4.41 4.83 8.19
N ILE A 390 4.45 3.84 9.06
CA ILE A 390 3.60 2.65 9.00
C ILE A 390 2.79 2.58 10.29
N GLY A 391 1.47 2.46 10.17
CA GLY A 391 0.59 2.36 11.33
C GLY A 391 -0.57 1.40 11.14
N LEU A 392 -1.00 0.79 12.23
CA LEU A 392 -2.23 0.00 12.27
C LEU A 392 -3.41 0.96 12.42
N CYS A 393 -4.22 1.09 11.37
CA CYS A 393 -5.35 1.98 11.30
C CYS A 393 -6.67 1.22 11.29
N GLU A 394 -7.70 1.78 11.93
CA GLU A 394 -9.08 1.34 11.79
C GLU A 394 -9.77 2.18 10.70
N LEU A 395 -10.29 1.51 9.67
CA LEU A 395 -10.99 2.14 8.56
C LEU A 395 -12.49 1.85 8.65
N THR A 396 -13.30 2.85 8.31
CA THR A 396 -14.75 2.71 8.10
C THR A 396 -15.09 3.11 6.66
N LEU A 397 -15.71 2.20 5.93
CA LEU A 397 -16.09 2.33 4.54
C LEU A 397 -17.54 2.82 4.40
N SER A 398 -17.83 3.49 3.27
CA SER A 398 -19.19 3.89 2.93
C SER A 398 -20.10 2.72 2.55
N GLN A 399 -19.54 1.60 2.08
CA GLN A 399 -20.28 0.39 1.72
C GLN A 399 -19.55 -0.87 2.21
N PRO A 400 -20.28 -1.96 2.52
CA PRO A 400 -19.66 -3.23 2.89
C PRO A 400 -18.93 -3.82 1.69
N ILE A 401 -17.73 -4.36 1.92
CA ILE A 401 -16.95 -5.07 0.91
C ILE A 401 -16.54 -6.44 1.46
N ALA A 402 -16.29 -7.39 0.56
CA ALA A 402 -15.67 -8.67 0.91
C ALA A 402 -14.15 -8.52 0.93
N PHE A 403 -13.50 -8.97 1.99
CA PHE A 403 -12.06 -8.88 2.17
C PHE A 403 -11.52 -10.06 2.99
N ASP A 404 -10.23 -10.36 2.82
CA ASP A 404 -9.52 -11.33 3.66
C ASP A 404 -8.42 -10.61 4.44
N ALA A 405 -7.93 -11.23 5.51
CA ALA A 405 -6.67 -10.80 6.11
C ALA A 405 -5.53 -11.02 5.10
N TYR A 406 -4.62 -10.05 4.98
CA TYR A 406 -3.55 -10.06 3.98
C TYR A 406 -2.66 -11.31 4.07
N GLN A 407 -2.41 -11.81 5.29
CA GLN A 407 -1.63 -13.04 5.51
C GLN A 407 -2.34 -14.30 4.99
N ARG A 408 -3.68 -14.30 4.92
CA ARG A 408 -4.46 -15.41 4.38
C ARG A 408 -4.60 -15.31 2.86
N ASN A 409 -4.79 -14.09 2.35
CA ASN A 409 -4.91 -13.83 0.93
C ASN A 409 -4.40 -12.42 0.57
N HIS A 410 -3.29 -12.37 -0.18
CA HIS A 410 -2.68 -11.10 -0.58
C HIS A 410 -3.56 -10.30 -1.56
N ALA A 411 -4.27 -10.98 -2.47
CA ALA A 411 -5.02 -10.33 -3.54
C ALA A 411 -6.31 -9.65 -3.06
N THR A 412 -6.94 -10.19 -2.01
CA THR A 412 -8.18 -9.66 -1.41
C THR A 412 -7.96 -8.99 -0.06
N GLY A 413 -6.73 -9.04 0.47
CA GLY A 413 -6.33 -8.37 1.71
C GLY A 413 -5.46 -7.12 1.51
N SER A 414 -5.23 -6.68 0.27
CA SER A 414 -4.48 -5.45 -0.04
C SER A 414 -5.35 -4.39 -0.72
N PHE A 415 -5.05 -3.13 -0.42
CA PHE A 415 -5.72 -1.99 -1.05
C PHE A 415 -4.79 -0.79 -1.17
N ILE A 416 -5.16 0.16 -2.03
CA ILE A 416 -4.51 1.46 -2.11
C ILE A 416 -5.44 2.56 -1.58
N VAL A 417 -4.84 3.60 -1.00
CA VAL A 417 -5.51 4.82 -0.56
C VAL A 417 -5.24 5.91 -1.58
N ILE A 418 -6.31 6.56 -2.03
CA ILE A 418 -6.31 7.55 -3.11
C ILE A 418 -6.87 8.85 -2.55
N ASP A 419 -6.17 9.96 -2.81
CA ASP A 419 -6.69 11.27 -2.50
C ASP A 419 -7.80 11.65 -3.48
N ARG A 420 -8.96 12.07 -2.95
CA ARG A 420 -10.17 12.32 -3.75
C ARG A 420 -10.07 13.55 -4.65
N LEU A 421 -9.19 14.51 -4.32
CA LEU A 421 -9.05 15.76 -5.06
C LEU A 421 -8.03 15.61 -6.20
N THR A 422 -6.90 14.98 -5.89
CA THR A 422 -5.77 14.85 -6.82
C THR A 422 -5.79 13.54 -7.61
N ASN A 423 -6.56 12.54 -7.18
CA ASN A 423 -6.56 11.17 -7.70
C ASN A 423 -5.19 10.47 -7.62
N VAL A 424 -4.29 10.97 -6.77
CA VAL A 424 -2.97 10.37 -6.55
C VAL A 424 -3.09 9.28 -5.48
N THR A 425 -2.36 8.18 -5.66
CA THR A 425 -2.18 7.16 -4.62
C THR A 425 -1.30 7.74 -3.50
N ILE A 426 -1.88 7.86 -2.31
CA ILE A 426 -1.25 8.47 -1.13
C ILE A 426 -0.85 7.46 -0.06
N GLY A 427 -1.26 6.19 -0.21
CA GLY A 427 -0.87 5.12 0.68
C GLY A 427 -1.23 3.73 0.16
N ALA A 428 -0.68 2.70 0.80
CA ALA A 428 -1.02 1.30 0.57
C ALA A 428 -1.38 0.64 1.90
N GLY A 429 -2.32 -0.30 1.88
CA GLY A 429 -2.85 -0.94 3.08
C GLY A 429 -2.89 -2.46 2.99
N MET A 430 -2.53 -3.11 4.08
CA MET A 430 -2.60 -4.56 4.27
C MET A 430 -3.58 -4.86 5.40
N ILE A 431 -4.69 -5.50 5.08
CA ILE A 431 -5.77 -5.80 6.03
C ILE A 431 -5.27 -6.81 7.07
N ALA A 432 -5.37 -6.44 8.35
CA ALA A 432 -5.03 -7.31 9.47
C ALA A 432 -6.21 -8.19 9.90
N GLY A 433 -7.45 -7.71 9.73
CA GLY A 433 -8.68 -8.43 10.02
C GLY A 433 -9.86 -7.48 10.33
N THR A 434 -11.02 -8.03 10.65
CA THR A 434 -12.19 -7.22 11.04
C THR A 434 -11.86 -6.35 12.25
N ALA A 435 -12.28 -5.09 12.22
CA ALA A 435 -12.24 -4.25 13.41
C ALA A 435 -13.28 -4.78 14.41
N GLY A 436 -12.93 -4.84 15.70
CA GLY A 436 -13.86 -5.28 16.73
C GLY A 436 -15.22 -4.58 16.58
N THR A 437 -16.30 -5.36 16.59
CA THR A 437 -17.70 -4.92 16.43
C THR A 437 -18.22 -4.05 17.56
N VAL A 438 -17.35 -3.62 18.48
CA VAL A 438 -17.71 -2.60 19.45
C VAL A 438 -17.88 -1.31 18.65
N GLU A 439 -19.14 -1.02 18.29
CA GLU A 439 -19.58 0.34 18.08
C GLU A 439 -19.01 1.14 19.26
N SER A 440 -18.07 2.03 18.94
CA SER A 440 -17.54 2.96 19.93
C SER A 440 -18.77 3.69 20.48
N LEU A 441 -19.06 3.42 21.75
CA LEU A 441 -20.03 4.15 22.56
C LEU A 441 -19.42 5.49 23.03
N ASP A 442 -18.28 5.88 22.45
CA ASP A 442 -17.61 7.11 22.81
C ASP A 442 -18.51 8.28 22.42
N PRO A 443 -18.65 9.28 23.29
CA PRO A 443 -19.42 10.48 22.96
C PRO A 443 -18.85 11.18 21.73
N VAL A 444 -19.72 11.67 20.84
CA VAL A 444 -19.31 12.47 19.68
C VAL A 444 -18.58 13.73 20.16
N THR A 445 -17.31 13.85 19.79
CA THR A 445 -16.42 14.95 20.17
C THR A 445 -16.78 16.24 19.42
N SER A 446 -16.32 17.39 19.96
CA SER A 446 -16.49 18.68 19.29
C SER A 446 -15.77 18.72 17.94
N GLU A 447 -14.58 18.12 17.83
CA GLU A 447 -13.80 18.06 16.59
C GLU A 447 -14.50 17.24 15.49
N GLU A 448 -15.11 16.11 15.85
CA GLU A 448 -15.92 15.32 14.90
C GLU A 448 -17.11 16.12 14.37
N ARG A 449 -17.76 16.93 15.21
CA ARG A 449 -18.86 17.81 14.81
C ARG A 449 -18.37 18.92 13.88
N GLU A 450 -17.26 19.57 14.21
CA GLU A 450 -16.65 20.62 13.38
C GLU A 450 -16.30 20.09 11.99
N ARG A 451 -15.69 18.89 11.93
CA ARG A 451 -15.31 18.22 10.68
C ARG A 451 -16.55 17.80 9.88
N ARG A 452 -17.58 17.24 10.53
CA ARG A 452 -18.81 16.77 9.87
C ARG A 452 -19.63 17.89 9.25
N LEU A 453 -19.68 19.04 9.92
CA LEU A 453 -20.43 20.22 9.49
C LEU A 453 -19.58 21.23 8.70
N ALA A 454 -18.27 20.99 8.59
CA ALA A 454 -17.30 21.89 7.97
C ALA A 454 -17.41 23.34 8.51
N GLN A 455 -17.63 23.50 9.82
CA GLN A 455 -17.82 24.80 10.47
C GLN A 455 -17.37 24.75 11.93
N LYS A 456 -17.04 25.90 12.52
CA LYS A 456 -16.80 25.99 13.97
C LYS A 456 -18.06 26.48 14.69
N PRO A 457 -18.37 25.94 15.87
CA PRO A 457 -19.48 26.43 16.67
C PRO A 457 -19.23 27.89 17.08
N ALA A 458 -20.28 28.70 17.00
CA ALA A 458 -20.22 30.11 17.35
C ALA A 458 -21.59 30.61 17.80
N ILE A 459 -21.58 31.61 18.68
CA ILE A 459 -22.76 32.37 19.11
C ILE A 459 -22.62 33.78 18.53
N ILE A 460 -23.54 34.16 17.65
CA ILE A 460 -23.61 35.48 17.03
C ILE A 460 -24.74 36.25 17.71
N ALA A 461 -24.41 37.38 18.34
CA ALA A 461 -25.40 38.28 18.90
C ALA A 461 -25.82 39.33 17.87
N CYS A 462 -27.11 39.38 17.55
CA CYS A 462 -27.72 40.42 16.72
C CYS A 462 -28.46 41.41 17.63
N ASN A 463 -28.01 42.66 17.64
CA ASN A 463 -28.51 43.72 18.51
C ASN A 463 -29.06 44.92 17.69
N GLY A 464 -29.68 45.88 18.38
CA GLY A 464 -30.22 47.10 17.76
C GLY A 464 -31.70 47.01 17.43
N LYS A 465 -32.26 48.10 16.89
CA LYS A 465 -33.72 48.18 16.61
C LYS A 465 -34.19 47.17 15.56
N GLN A 466 -33.30 46.74 14.66
CA GLN A 466 -33.59 45.77 13.61
C GLN A 466 -33.00 44.38 13.88
N ALA A 467 -32.78 44.02 15.16
CA ALA A 467 -32.10 42.78 15.54
C ALA A 467 -32.72 41.50 14.94
N THR A 468 -34.05 41.42 14.83
CA THR A 468 -34.73 40.26 14.23
C THR A 468 -34.49 40.16 12.73
N ALA A 469 -34.63 41.28 12.00
CA ALA A 469 -34.37 41.32 10.56
C ALA A 469 -32.88 41.06 10.24
N LEU A 470 -31.99 41.59 11.08
CA LEU A 470 -30.56 41.33 11.01
C LEU A 470 -30.23 39.85 11.23
N ALA A 471 -30.84 39.18 12.22
CA ALA A 471 -30.62 37.76 12.47
C ALA A 471 -31.01 36.86 11.28
N LEU A 472 -32.14 37.15 10.64
CA LEU A 472 -32.59 36.44 9.44
C LEU A 472 -31.66 36.70 8.24
N ALA A 473 -31.15 37.92 8.10
CA ALA A 473 -30.18 38.25 7.05
C ALA A 473 -28.84 37.54 7.26
N VAL A 474 -28.36 37.45 8.51
CA VAL A 474 -27.16 36.68 8.87
C VAL A 474 -27.36 35.19 8.60
N GLU A 475 -28.51 34.62 8.98
CA GLU A 475 -28.84 33.22 8.67
C GLU A 475 -28.81 32.95 7.17
N ARG A 476 -29.39 33.84 6.36
CA ARG A 476 -29.37 33.71 4.91
C ARG A 476 -27.94 33.73 4.35
N ALA A 477 -27.11 34.65 4.82
CA ALA A 477 -25.72 34.76 4.38
C ALA A 477 -24.89 33.52 4.74
N LEU A 478 -25.08 32.97 5.94
CA LEU A 478 -24.41 31.73 6.37
C LEU A 478 -24.91 30.51 5.59
N PHE A 479 -26.21 30.44 5.31
CA PHE A 479 -26.80 29.39 4.49
C PHE A 479 -26.24 29.40 3.07
N ASP A 480 -26.12 30.58 2.45
CA ASP A 480 -25.55 30.72 1.11
C ASP A 480 -24.05 30.33 1.07
N GLN A 481 -23.36 30.28 2.22
CA GLN A 481 -22.00 29.74 2.38
C GLN A 481 -21.95 28.24 2.79
N GLY A 482 -23.09 27.55 2.80
CA GLY A 482 -23.19 26.13 3.13
C GLY A 482 -23.06 25.82 4.62
N LYS A 483 -23.33 26.79 5.50
CA LYS A 483 -23.25 26.62 6.96
C LYS A 483 -24.61 26.34 7.55
N THR A 484 -24.61 25.60 8.66
CA THR A 484 -25.81 25.25 9.42
C THR A 484 -25.90 26.13 10.66
N SER A 485 -26.91 27.02 10.67
CA SER A 485 -27.20 27.94 11.77
C SER A 485 -28.63 27.81 12.27
N VAL A 486 -28.88 28.29 13.50
CA VAL A 486 -30.21 28.36 14.11
C VAL A 486 -30.43 29.78 14.65
N VAL A 487 -31.50 30.43 14.21
CA VAL A 487 -31.93 31.72 14.75
C VAL A 487 -32.73 31.53 16.04
N LEU A 488 -32.36 32.27 17.08
CA LEU A 488 -32.99 32.29 18.40
C LEU A 488 -33.59 33.68 18.64
N SER A 489 -34.91 33.76 18.48
CA SER A 489 -35.72 34.97 18.66
C SER A 489 -36.54 34.89 19.95
N GLU A 490 -37.26 35.97 20.26
CA GLU A 490 -38.24 35.98 21.35
C GLU A 490 -39.34 34.92 21.18
N ASP A 491 -39.72 34.64 19.94
CA ASP A 491 -40.83 33.74 19.62
C ASP A 491 -40.50 32.26 19.86
N ASN A 492 -39.24 31.85 19.65
CA ASN A 492 -38.84 30.44 19.70
C ASN A 492 -38.03 30.05 20.93
N ALA A 493 -37.40 31.02 21.60
CA ALA A 493 -36.50 30.78 22.71
C ALA A 493 -36.77 31.70 23.91
N GLY A 494 -37.93 32.36 23.95
CA GLY A 494 -38.45 33.02 25.14
C GLY A 494 -37.65 34.25 25.56
N ASN A 495 -37.36 34.38 26.86
CA ASN A 495 -36.65 35.53 27.41
C ASN A 495 -35.13 35.49 27.13
N ALA A 496 -34.40 36.54 27.48
CA ALA A 496 -32.96 36.65 27.21
C ALA A 496 -32.11 35.55 27.88
N GLU A 497 -32.52 35.03 29.04
CA GLU A 497 -31.80 33.96 29.73
C GLU A 497 -32.02 32.61 29.03
N ASP A 498 -33.24 32.33 28.60
CA ASP A 498 -33.62 31.13 27.84
C ASP A 498 -32.92 31.12 26.48
N ARG A 499 -32.89 32.26 25.77
CA ARG A 499 -32.11 32.43 24.53
C ARG A 499 -30.63 32.14 24.73
N ARG A 500 -30.06 32.59 25.86
CA ARG A 500 -28.64 32.35 26.17
C ARG A 500 -28.36 30.87 26.39
N ARG A 501 -29.20 30.18 27.16
CA ARG A 501 -29.09 28.73 27.39
C ARG A 501 -29.26 27.96 26.08
N ALA A 502 -30.25 28.31 25.27
CA ALA A 502 -30.46 27.70 23.96
C ALA A 502 -29.25 27.90 23.03
N ALA A 503 -28.67 29.11 22.99
CA ALA A 503 -27.48 29.40 22.19
C ALA A 503 -26.26 28.57 22.62
N GLN A 504 -26.07 28.40 23.94
CA GLN A 504 -25.01 27.56 24.47
C GLN A 504 -25.21 26.08 24.11
N VAL A 505 -26.44 25.55 24.20
CA VAL A 505 -26.75 24.17 23.82
C VAL A 505 -26.54 23.92 22.33
N VAL A 506 -27.01 24.83 21.48
CA VAL A 506 -26.84 24.75 20.02
C VAL A 506 -25.35 24.78 19.65
N SER A 507 -24.60 25.72 20.24
CA SER A 507 -23.15 25.84 20.02
C SER A 507 -22.38 24.62 20.52
N ALA A 508 -22.74 24.06 21.68
CA ALA A 508 -22.14 22.83 22.21
C ALA A 508 -22.33 21.60 21.30
N HIS A 509 -23.29 21.66 20.36
CA HIS A 509 -23.54 20.61 19.38
C HIS A 509 -22.95 20.91 17.98
N GLY A 510 -22.07 21.91 17.85
CA GLY A 510 -21.33 22.21 16.62
C GLY A 510 -22.02 23.19 15.66
N LEU A 511 -23.18 23.73 16.05
CA LEU A 511 -23.98 24.63 15.24
C LEU A 511 -23.67 26.11 15.51
N ILE A 512 -23.97 26.98 14.55
CA ILE A 512 -23.89 28.43 14.75
C ILE A 512 -25.24 28.93 15.29
N ALA A 513 -25.24 29.47 16.50
CA ALA A 513 -26.43 30.06 17.12
C ALA A 513 -26.47 31.56 16.83
N ILE A 514 -27.56 32.06 16.24
CA ILE A 514 -27.78 33.49 15.97
C ILE A 514 -28.83 33.99 16.95
N ALA A 515 -28.46 34.77 17.95
CA ALA A 515 -29.34 35.17 19.02
C ALA A 515 -29.71 36.66 18.97
N VAL A 516 -31.02 36.94 19.00
CA VAL A 516 -31.57 38.30 19.00
C VAL A 516 -31.50 38.92 20.40
N ASN A 517 -30.96 40.14 20.50
CA ASN A 517 -30.85 40.92 21.73
C ASN A 517 -30.17 40.15 22.88
N LEU A 518 -29.16 39.35 22.55
CA LEU A 518 -28.30 38.68 23.51
C LEU A 518 -27.11 39.60 23.77
N GLY A 519 -27.02 40.22 24.95
CA GLY A 519 -25.89 41.10 25.30
C GLY A 519 -24.51 40.45 25.06
N ALA A 520 -23.45 41.25 24.98
CA ALA A 520 -22.14 40.84 24.46
C ALA A 520 -21.39 39.77 25.29
N ASP A 521 -21.78 39.50 26.53
CA ASP A 521 -20.97 38.73 27.49
C ASP A 521 -20.74 37.25 27.13
N VAL A 522 -21.56 36.68 26.22
CA VAL A 522 -21.49 35.24 25.83
C VAL A 522 -21.31 35.07 24.32
N ALA A 523 -21.32 36.17 23.57
CA ALA A 523 -21.29 36.13 22.11
C ALA A 523 -19.85 35.96 21.61
N SER A 524 -19.66 35.05 20.66
CA SER A 524 -18.38 34.87 19.96
C SER A 524 -18.13 35.98 18.94
N ALA A 525 -19.21 36.59 18.44
CA ALA A 525 -19.24 37.75 17.58
C ALA A 525 -20.54 38.52 17.83
N SER A 526 -20.52 39.85 17.70
CA SER A 526 -21.69 40.69 17.89
C SER A 526 -21.84 41.68 16.75
N VAL A 527 -23.07 41.87 16.29
CA VAL A 527 -23.42 42.79 15.20
C VAL A 527 -24.67 43.57 15.58
N SER A 528 -24.76 44.83 15.17
CA SER A 528 -25.92 45.68 15.46
C SER A 528 -26.40 46.44 14.23
N ALA A 529 -27.71 46.63 14.11
CA ALA A 529 -28.30 47.50 13.08
C ALA A 529 -29.52 48.22 13.67
N ASP A 530 -29.56 49.55 13.49
CA ASP A 530 -30.66 50.40 13.95
C ASP A 530 -31.62 50.81 12.83
N ASN A 531 -31.23 50.62 11.57
CA ASN A 531 -32.08 50.83 10.40
C ASN A 531 -31.77 49.82 9.28
N ASP A 532 -32.68 49.72 8.29
CA ASP A 532 -32.59 48.71 7.22
C ASP A 532 -31.36 48.85 6.32
N LYS A 533 -30.80 50.07 6.20
CA LYS A 533 -29.60 50.31 5.38
C LYS A 533 -28.35 49.73 6.03
N GLU A 534 -28.28 49.76 7.36
CA GLU A 534 -27.15 49.22 8.13
C GLU A 534 -27.08 47.70 8.11
N ILE A 535 -28.19 47.00 7.88
CA ILE A 535 -28.24 45.52 7.89
C ILE A 535 -27.24 44.92 6.91
N THR A 536 -27.19 45.45 5.68
CA THR A 536 -26.35 44.87 4.61
C THR A 536 -24.86 45.05 4.90
N GLU A 537 -24.47 46.24 5.37
CA GLU A 537 -23.08 46.54 5.76
C GLU A 537 -22.66 45.68 6.96
N ALA A 538 -23.54 45.56 7.96
CA ALA A 538 -23.29 44.82 9.18
C ALA A 538 -23.12 43.31 8.93
N VAL A 539 -23.96 42.71 8.06
CA VAL A 539 -23.83 41.30 7.64
C VAL A 539 -22.53 41.08 6.88
N THR A 540 -22.18 41.97 5.93
CA THR A 540 -20.97 41.83 5.12
C THR A 540 -19.71 41.88 5.98
N SER A 541 -19.64 42.84 6.92
CA SER A 541 -18.53 42.97 7.87
C SER A 541 -18.38 41.72 8.74
N LEU A 542 -19.49 41.24 9.32
CA LEU A 542 -19.51 40.04 10.16
C LEU A 542 -18.98 38.80 9.42
N ILE A 543 -19.44 38.59 8.18
CA ILE A 543 -19.03 37.44 7.37
C ILE A 543 -17.53 37.51 7.04
N GLN A 544 -17.00 38.70 6.72
CA GLN A 544 -15.57 38.88 6.49
C GLN A 544 -14.73 38.55 7.73
N ASP A 545 -15.17 39.00 8.91
CA ASP A 545 -14.49 38.69 10.17
C ASP A 545 -14.53 37.20 10.51
N LEU A 546 -15.66 36.53 10.29
CA LEU A 546 -15.80 35.09 10.52
C LEU A 546 -14.91 34.25 9.59
N MET A 547 -14.79 34.65 8.32
CA MET A 547 -13.85 34.03 7.37
C MET A 547 -12.40 34.26 7.77
N ARG A 548 -12.05 35.48 8.20
CA ARG A 548 -10.67 35.83 8.62
C ARG A 548 -10.21 35.00 9.82
N HIS A 549 -11.14 34.67 10.73
CA HIS A 549 -10.86 33.84 11.90
C HIS A 549 -11.03 32.33 11.68
N LYS A 550 -11.26 31.88 10.43
CA LYS A 550 -11.51 30.46 10.07
C LYS A 550 -12.62 29.82 10.94
N ARG A 551 -13.65 30.61 11.29
CA ARG A 551 -14.83 30.10 12.01
C ARG A 551 -15.93 29.65 11.05
N VAL A 552 -15.93 30.23 9.85
CA VAL A 552 -16.84 29.99 8.74
C VAL A 552 -16.02 29.74 7.49
#